data_AF-A0A560JYP8-F1
#
_entry.id   AF-A0A560JYP8-F1
#
_cell.length_a   1.000
_cell.length_b   1.000
_cell.length_c   1.000
_cell.angle_alpha   90.00
_cell.angle_beta   90.00
_cell.angle_gamma   90.00
#
_symmetry.space_group_name_H-M   'P 1'
#
loop_
_entity.id
_entity.type
_entity.pdbx_description
1 polymer ?
#
loop_
_entity_poly.entity_id
_entity_poly.type
_entity_poly.pdbx_seq_one_letter_code
_entity_poly.pdbx_strand_id
1 'polypeptide(L)'
;MKVVLLAALGLFLGTLGGAALGIGAGLAFVEIAQTTNFEGQNGMLVFFTFMPLGAAIGGISGAVLFGLLAMRDDAIALEREPAAPGDR
;
A
#
# COMPACT_ATOMS: atom_id res chain seq x y z
N MET A 1 -3.50 4.92 -19.84
CA MET A 1 -4.45 4.18 -18.96
C MET A 1 -3.75 3.23 -17.98
N LYS A 2 -2.69 2.52 -18.41
CA LYS A 2 -1.88 1.61 -17.55
C LYS A 2 -1.46 2.20 -16.20
N VAL A 3 -0.89 3.41 -16.18
CA VAL A 3 -0.42 4.06 -14.94
C VAL A 3 -1.55 4.24 -13.92
N VAL A 4 -2.72 4.69 -14.37
CA VAL A 4 -3.90 4.86 -13.49
C VAL A 4 -4.33 3.52 -12.91
N LEU A 5 -4.34 2.47 -13.73
CA LEU A 5 -4.76 1.13 -13.31
C LEU A 5 -3.81 0.53 -12.27
N LEU A 6 -2.49 0.69 -12.48
CA LEU A 6 -1.47 0.23 -11.55
C LEU A 6 -1.48 1.05 -10.25
N ALA A 7 -1.63 2.37 -10.33
CA ALA A 7 -1.78 3.22 -9.15
C ALA A 7 -3.05 2.85 -8.34
N ALA A 8 -4.17 2.56 -9.01
CA ALA A 8 -5.39 2.09 -8.35
C ALA A 8 -5.22 0.71 -7.71
N LEU A 9 -4.50 -0.21 -8.36
CA LEU A 9 -4.17 -1.51 -7.79
C LEU A 9 -3.26 -1.37 -6.56
N GLY A 10 -2.24 -0.52 -6.65
CA GLY A 10 -1.36 -0.19 -5.54
C GLY A 10 -2.11 0.47 -4.38
N LEU A 11 -3.06 1.34 -4.67
CA LEU A 11 -3.96 1.92 -3.67
C LEU A 11 -4.77 0.82 -2.99
N PHE A 12 -5.41 -0.07 -3.74
CA PHE A 12 -6.24 -1.14 -3.19
C PHE A 12 -5.44 -2.14 -2.35
N LEU A 13 -4.31 -2.64 -2.85
CA LEU A 13 -3.46 -3.58 -2.12
C LEU A 13 -2.80 -2.90 -0.91
N GLY A 14 -2.42 -1.64 -1.08
CA GLY A 14 -1.86 -0.81 -0.03
C GLY A 14 -2.85 -0.55 1.10
N THR A 15 -4.11 -0.22 0.79
CA THR A 15 -5.15 -0.05 1.83
C THR A 15 -5.44 -1.36 2.54
N LEU A 16 -5.52 -2.48 1.80
CA LEU A 16 -5.79 -3.79 2.38
C LEU A 16 -4.66 -4.26 3.31
N GLY A 17 -3.41 -4.21 2.84
CA GLY A 17 -2.23 -4.59 3.63
C GLY A 17 -1.97 -3.63 4.78
N GLY A 18 -2.13 -2.32 4.54
CA GLY A 18 -2.00 -1.28 5.56
C GLY A 18 -3.06 -1.42 6.66
N ALA A 19 -4.30 -1.74 6.31
CA ALA A 19 -5.35 -2.03 7.28
C ALA A 19 -4.98 -3.26 8.14
N ALA A 20 -4.51 -4.35 7.53
CA ALA A 20 -4.10 -5.55 8.24
C ALA A 20 -2.93 -5.28 9.21
N LEU A 21 -1.91 -4.53 8.77
CA LEU A 21 -0.79 -4.10 9.62
C LEU A 21 -1.26 -3.15 10.73
N GLY A 22 -2.18 -2.24 10.43
CA GLY A 22 -2.80 -1.34 11.41
C GLY A 22 -3.54 -2.12 12.50
N ILE A 23 -4.35 -3.11 12.12
CA ILE A 23 -5.01 -4.00 13.08
C ILE A 23 -3.96 -4.72 13.94
N GLY A 24 -2.96 -5.35 13.33
CA GLY A 24 -1.91 -6.05 14.07
C GLY A 24 -1.15 -5.16 15.06
N ALA A 25 -0.78 -3.94 14.63
CA ALA A 25 -0.13 -2.95 15.49
C ALA A 25 -1.05 -2.47 16.64
N GLY A 26 -2.34 -2.26 16.35
CA GLY A 26 -3.33 -1.89 17.36
C GLY A 26 -3.55 -3.00 18.39
N LEU A 27 -3.62 -4.26 17.95
CA LEU A 27 -3.71 -5.41 18.86
C LEU A 27 -2.48 -5.51 19.76
N ALA A 28 -1.28 -5.41 19.18
CA ALA A 28 -0.03 -5.44 19.93
C ALA A 28 0.06 -4.27 20.94
N PHE A 29 -0.41 -3.08 20.56
CA PHE A 29 -0.45 -1.92 21.44
C PHE A 29 -1.39 -2.15 22.64
N VAL A 30 -2.62 -2.64 22.39
CA VAL A 30 -3.60 -2.94 23.45
C VAL A 30 -3.08 -4.02 24.41
N GLU A 31 -2.37 -5.02 23.89
CA GLU A 31 -1.80 -6.11 24.67
C GLU A 31 -0.62 -5.65 25.54
N ILE A 32 0.30 -4.84 24.99
CA ILE A 32 1.46 -4.29 25.72
C ILE A 32 1.01 -3.26 26.77
N ALA A 33 -0.01 -2.46 26.48
CA ALA A 33 -0.52 -1.43 27.38
C ALA A 33 -1.28 -1.96 28.60
N GLN A 34 -1.32 -3.29 28.83
CA GLN A 34 -1.97 -3.93 29.99
C GLN A 34 -3.46 -3.60 30.14
N THR A 35 -4.13 -3.26 29.05
CA THR A 35 -5.57 -3.05 29.04
C THR A 35 -6.25 -4.36 28.64
N THR A 36 -6.32 -5.31 29.58
CA THR A 36 -6.83 -6.68 29.41
C THR A 36 -8.32 -6.81 29.08
N ASN A 37 -9.03 -5.71 28.83
CA ASN A 37 -10.38 -5.74 28.29
C ASN A 37 -10.36 -5.34 26.81
N PHE A 38 -10.34 -6.37 25.94
CA PHE A 38 -10.82 -6.27 24.56
C PHE A 38 -12.35 -6.06 24.50
N GLU A 39 -13.01 -5.78 25.62
CA GLU A 39 -14.41 -5.40 25.69
C GLU A 39 -14.56 -3.89 25.49
N GLY A 40 -15.18 -3.48 24.38
CA GLY A 40 -15.59 -2.10 24.12
C GLY A 40 -14.47 -1.18 23.63
N GLN A 41 -14.03 -0.24 24.46
CA GLN A 41 -13.31 0.98 24.06
C GLN A 41 -11.97 0.72 23.36
N ASN A 42 -11.27 -0.34 23.75
CA ASN A 42 -9.99 -0.72 23.14
C ASN A 42 -10.15 -1.42 21.80
N GLY A 43 -11.19 -2.24 21.62
CA GLY A 43 -11.55 -2.76 20.30
C GLY A 43 -11.86 -1.61 19.34
N MET A 44 -12.56 -0.58 19.83
CA MET A 44 -12.84 0.63 19.03
C MET A 44 -11.56 1.37 18.63
N LEU A 45 -10.55 1.46 19.50
CA LEU A 45 -9.27 2.11 19.15
C LEU A 45 -8.59 1.41 17.96
N VAL A 46 -8.56 0.08 17.94
CA VAL A 46 -7.94 -0.69 16.84
C VAL A 46 -8.67 -0.44 15.51
N PHE A 47 -10.00 -0.55 15.51
CA PHE A 47 -10.78 -0.47 14.27
C PHE A 47 -11.09 0.96 13.80
N PHE A 48 -11.15 1.95 14.69
CA PHE A 48 -11.43 3.35 14.32
C PHE A 48 -10.19 4.22 14.22
N THR A 49 -9.06 3.80 14.79
CA THR A 49 -7.82 4.58 14.74
C THR A 49 -6.75 3.83 13.96
N PHE A 50 -6.26 2.70 14.48
CA PHE A 50 -5.10 2.02 13.90
C PHE A 50 -5.39 1.45 12.50
N MET A 51 -6.55 0.82 12.30
CA MET A 51 -6.92 0.26 11.01
C MET A 51 -7.10 1.36 9.94
N PRO A 52 -7.86 2.46 10.15
CA PRO A 52 -7.97 3.53 9.17
C PRO A 52 -6.65 4.24 8.91
N LEU A 53 -5.83 4.46 9.94
CA LEU A 53 -4.52 5.09 9.78
C LEU A 53 -3.58 4.21 8.95
N GLY A 54 -3.53 2.92 9.28
CA GLY A 54 -2.77 1.92 8.54
C GLY A 54 -3.25 1.82 7.09
N ALA A 55 -4.56 1.79 6.86
CA ALA A 55 -5.14 1.77 5.53
C ALA A 55 -4.80 3.04 4.72
N ALA A 56 -4.86 4.21 5.34
CA ALA A 56 -4.52 5.48 4.68
C ALA A 56 -3.04 5.51 4.28
N ILE A 57 -2.13 5.20 5.20
CA ILE A 57 -0.68 5.19 4.94
C ILE A 57 -0.33 4.12 3.90
N GLY A 58 -0.86 2.91 4.07
CA GLY A 58 -0.63 1.81 3.15
C GLY A 58 -1.18 2.11 1.76
N GLY A 59 -2.39 2.67 1.66
CA GLY A 59 -3.02 3.06 0.40
C GLY A 59 -2.24 4.13 -0.35
N ILE A 60 -1.85 5.21 0.34
CA ILE A 60 -1.03 6.28 -0.25
C ILE A 60 0.32 5.71 -0.70
N SER A 61 1.00 4.94 0.15
CA SER A 61 2.31 4.37 -0.15
C SER A 61 2.24 3.39 -1.32
N GLY A 62 1.24 2.52 -1.35
CA GLY A 62 1.03 1.56 -2.43
C GLY A 62 0.69 2.24 -3.76
N ALA A 63 -0.17 3.27 -3.73
CA ALA A 63 -0.50 4.06 -4.93
C ALA A 63 0.72 4.79 -5.50
N VAL A 64 1.53 5.40 -4.62
CA VAL A 64 2.76 6.09 -5.01
C VAL A 64 3.78 5.10 -5.59
N LEU A 65 4.04 3.98 -4.91
CA LEU A 65 5.00 2.97 -5.39
C LEU A 65 4.61 2.41 -6.75
N PHE A 66 3.36 1.95 -6.91
CA PHE A 66 2.90 1.38 -8.18
C PHE A 66 2.77 2.44 -9.26
N GLY A 67 2.39 3.67 -8.92
CA GLY A 67 2.38 4.79 -9.86
C GLY A 67 3.77 5.11 -10.39
N LEU A 68 4.77 5.20 -9.50
CA LEU A 68 6.17 5.43 -9.87
C LEU A 68 6.74 4.30 -10.71
N LEU A 69 6.47 3.04 -10.36
CA LEU A 69 6.88 1.88 -11.14
C LEU A 69 6.26 1.89 -12.53
N ALA A 70 4.97 2.21 -12.64
CA ALA A 70 4.28 2.30 -13.92
C ALA A 70 4.87 3.40 -14.82
N MET A 71 5.24 4.55 -14.25
CA MET A 71 5.91 5.64 -14.97
C MET A 71 7.33 5.26 -15.41
N ARG A 72 8.07 4.51 -14.58
CA ARG A 72 9.42 4.01 -14.90
C ARG A 72 9.40 3.00 -16.03
N ASP A 73 8.44 2.09 -16.05
CA ASP A 73 8.28 1.13 -17.16
C ASP A 73 8.02 1.84 -18.50
N ASP A 74 7.23 2.91 -18.50
CA ASP A 74 6.95 3.69 -19.71
C ASP A 74 8.21 4.46 -20.17
N ALA A 75 9.12 4.84 -19.26
CA ALA A 75 10.42 5.43 -19.60
C ALA A 75 11.43 4.40 -20.15
N ILE A 76 11.49 3.19 -19.58
CA ILE A 76 12.42 2.13 -20.03
C ILE A 76 12.01 1.59 -21.42
N ALA A 77 10.71 1.62 -21.75
CA ALA A 77 10.24 1.25 -23.08
C ALA A 77 10.68 2.22 -24.18
N LEU A 78 10.98 3.49 -23.86
CA LEU A 78 11.48 4.49 -24.81
C LEU A 78 12.98 4.36 -25.07
N GLU A 79 13.75 3.84 -24.12
CA GLU A 79 15.20 3.60 -24.25
C GLU A 79 15.55 2.30 -25.00
N ARG A 80 14.55 1.47 -25.32
CA ARG A 80 14.73 0.32 -26.21
C ARG A 80 14.75 0.81 -27.65
N GLU A 81 15.82 1.51 -28.02
CA GLU A 81 16.16 1.78 -29.41
C GLU A 81 16.08 0.44 -30.16
N PRO A 82 15.33 0.36 -31.29
CA PRO A 82 15.26 -0.88 -32.04
C PRO A 82 16.69 -1.23 -32.42
N ALA A 83 17.19 -2.38 -31.98
CA ALA A 83 18.46 -2.90 -32.48
C ALA A 83 18.39 -2.81 -34.00
N ALA A 84 19.19 -1.91 -34.57
CA ALA A 84 19.22 -1.64 -35.99
C ALA A 84 19.30 -2.98 -36.72
N PRO A 85 18.47 -3.25 -37.74
CA PRO A 85 18.60 -4.46 -38.52
C PRO A 85 20.04 -4.52 -39.03
N GLY A 86 20.80 -5.49 -38.52
CA GLY A 86 22.13 -5.76 -39.00
C GLY A 86 22.01 -6.20 -40.46
N ASP A 87 22.19 -5.25 -41.37
CA ASP A 87 22.32 -5.49 -42.80
C ASP A 87 23.69 -6.13 -43.05
N ARG A 88 23.75 -7.47 -43.02
CA ARG A 88 24.73 -8.33 -43.72
C ARG A 88 24.18 -9.74 -43.95
#